data_AF-A0A2J7ZHX3-F1
#
_entry.id   AF-A0A2J7ZHX3-F1
#
_cell.length_a   1.000
_cell.length_b   1.000
_cell.length_c   1.000
_cell.angle_alpha   90.00
_cell.angle_beta   90.00
_cell.angle_gamma   90.00
#
_symmetry.space_group_name_H-M   'P 1'
#
loop_
_entity.id
_entity.type
_entity.pdbx_description
1 polymer ?
#
loop_
_entity_poly.entity_id
_entity_poly.type
_entity_poly.pdbx_seq_one_letter_code
_entity_poly.pdbx_strand_id
1 'polypeptide(L)'
;MTTVRVALDWSPNTNHIGLYLAKAKGWYADAGLAVEIVSPHEDAYKASSSSTSSTASTSAPAPTAPSRTSGKDVIVRYYNAYNAGDLETISSLLAPDVSYHDMIYEEPFVGREAVVAFLRK
;
A
#
# COMPACT_ATOMS: atom_id res chain seq x y z
N MET A 1 27.16 13.13 6.21
CA MET A 1 26.23 12.04 6.58
C MET A 1 24.83 12.52 6.28
N THR A 2 24.09 11.83 5.42
CA THR A 2 22.76 12.24 4.96
C THR A 2 21.69 11.51 5.77
N THR A 3 20.77 12.25 6.37
CA THR A 3 19.66 11.65 7.13
C THR A 3 18.54 11.24 6.18
N VAL A 4 18.10 9.98 6.28
CA VAL A 4 17.02 9.43 5.47
C VAL A 4 15.99 8.78 6.40
N ARG A 5 14.72 9.13 6.22
CA ARG A 5 13.61 8.51 6.93
C ARG A 5 12.90 7.54 5.98
N VAL A 6 12.78 6.29 6.40
CA VAL A 6 12.10 5.22 5.69
C VAL A 6 10.78 4.96 6.40
N ALA A 7 9.68 5.35 5.76
CA ALA A 7 8.34 5.11 6.26
C ALA A 7 7.85 3.74 5.77
N LEU A 8 7.48 2.85 6.69
CA LEU A 8 6.94 1.53 6.34
C LEU A 8 5.47 1.65 5.92
N ASP A 9 5.08 0.88 4.91
CA ASP A 9 3.70 0.78 4.43
C ASP A 9 2.79 0.04 5.42
N TRP A 10 3.36 -0.83 6.26
CA TRP A 10 2.64 -1.61 7.26
C TRP A 10 3.45 -1.85 8.54
N SER A 11 2.84 -2.55 9.50
CA SER A 11 3.55 -3.11 10.65
C SER A 11 4.78 -3.92 10.20
N PRO A 12 5.93 -3.78 10.88
CA PRO A 12 7.15 -4.52 10.54
C PRO A 12 6.89 -6.04 10.37
N ASN A 13 7.43 -6.62 9.31
CA ASN A 13 7.31 -8.04 8.99
C ASN A 13 8.57 -8.52 8.24
N THR A 14 8.60 -9.80 7.83
CA THR A 14 9.77 -10.44 7.20
C THR A 14 10.27 -9.69 5.96
N ASN A 15 9.40 -9.05 5.19
CA ASN A 15 9.79 -8.28 4.01
C ASN A 15 10.70 -7.09 4.37
N HIS A 16 10.60 -6.57 5.59
CA HIS A 16 11.37 -5.44 6.08
C HIS A 16 12.72 -5.83 6.71
N ILE A 17 13.01 -7.12 6.88
CA ILE A 17 14.22 -7.60 7.59
C ILE A 17 15.50 -7.01 7.00
N GLY A 18 15.58 -6.86 5.67
CA GLY A 18 16.75 -6.29 5.01
C GLY A 18 17.10 -4.88 5.51
N LEU A 19 16.07 -4.04 5.76
CA LEU A 19 16.24 -2.68 6.26
C LEU A 19 16.82 -2.69 7.69
N TYR A 20 16.28 -3.54 8.56
CA TYR A 20 16.75 -3.65 9.94
C TYR A 20 18.15 -4.30 10.03
N LEU A 21 18.43 -5.32 9.21
CA LEU A 21 19.72 -5.98 9.17
C LEU A 21 20.82 -5.03 8.68
N ALA A 22 20.57 -4.29 7.59
CA ALA A 22 21.52 -3.30 7.08
C ALA A 22 21.83 -2.21 8.12
N LYS A 23 20.82 -1.76 8.88
CA LYS A 23 21.00 -0.83 9.99
C LYS A 23 21.83 -1.44 11.12
N ALA A 24 21.52 -2.67 11.55
CA ALA A 24 22.24 -3.37 12.60
C ALA A 24 23.69 -3.69 12.24
N LYS A 25 23.97 -3.94 10.95
CA LYS A 25 25.32 -4.19 10.42
C LYS A 25 26.13 -2.93 10.13
N GLY A 26 25.54 -1.75 10.27
CA GLY A 26 26.23 -0.48 10.02
C GLY A 26 26.35 -0.10 8.54
N TRP A 27 25.81 -0.89 7.60
CA TRP A 27 25.98 -0.67 6.17
C TRP A 27 25.45 0.67 5.68
N TYR A 28 24.39 1.20 6.32
CA TYR A 28 23.95 2.56 6.04
C TYR A 28 24.97 3.61 6.47
N ALA A 29 25.58 3.45 7.64
CA ALA A 29 26.60 4.37 8.13
C ALA A 29 27.86 4.32 7.25
N ASP A 30 28.26 3.14 6.79
CA ASP A 30 29.36 2.94 5.84
C ASP A 30 29.08 3.65 4.50
N ALA A 31 27.81 3.67 4.08
CA ALA A 31 27.34 4.42 2.91
C ALA A 31 27.11 5.94 3.20
N GLY A 32 27.44 6.42 4.40
CA GLY A 32 27.25 7.81 4.80
C GLY A 32 25.80 8.21 5.08
N LEU A 33 24.91 7.26 5.33
CA LEU A 33 23.48 7.45 5.60
C LEU A 33 23.14 7.25 7.09
N ALA A 34 22.40 8.20 7.66
CA ALA A 34 21.75 8.07 8.96
C ALA A 34 20.27 7.67 8.74
N VAL A 35 19.98 6.37 8.80
CA VAL A 35 18.64 5.83 8.48
C VAL A 35 17.76 5.68 9.72
N GLU A 36 16.61 6.33 9.69
CA GLU A 36 15.51 6.15 10.65
C GLU A 36 14.38 5.37 9.97
N ILE A 37 13.95 4.25 10.57
CA ILE A 37 12.85 3.45 10.08
C ILE A 37 11.64 3.78 10.95
N VAL A 38 10.53 4.18 10.32
CA VAL A 38 9.33 4.71 10.98
C VAL A 38 8.13 3.85 10.64
N SER A 39 7.41 3.39 11.65
CA SER A 39 6.21 2.56 11.51
C SER A 39 4.96 3.41 11.29
N PRO A 40 3.95 2.93 10.54
CA PRO A 40 2.69 3.68 10.33
C PRO A 40 1.91 3.98 11.62
N HIS A 41 2.23 3.27 12.71
CA HIS A 41 1.61 3.49 14.02
C HIS A 41 2.29 4.60 14.84
N GLU A 42 3.43 5.13 14.38
CA GLU A 42 4.16 6.18 15.07
C GLU A 42 3.69 7.57 14.62
N ASP A 43 3.60 8.54 15.54
CA ASP A 43 3.20 9.92 15.20
C ASP A 43 4.10 10.55 14.14
N ALA A 44 5.38 10.16 14.14
CA ALA A 44 6.38 10.60 13.19
C ALA A 44 6.04 10.20 11.73
N TYR A 45 5.25 9.13 11.52
CA TYR A 45 4.75 8.73 10.20
C TYR A 45 3.65 9.66 9.69
N LYS A 46 2.72 10.07 10.56
CA LYS A 46 1.60 10.97 10.20
C LYS A 46 2.10 12.29 9.62
N ALA A 47 3.19 12.84 10.17
CA ALA A 47 3.83 14.05 9.67
C ALA A 47 4.45 13.90 8.27
N SER A 48 4.82 12.68 7.85
CA SER A 48 5.36 12.39 6.52
C SER A 48 4.27 12.24 5.46
N SER A 49 3.06 11.81 5.85
CA SER A 49 1.93 11.56 4.95
C SER A 49 1.08 12.80 4.62
N SER A 50 1.27 13.92 5.32
CA SER A 50 0.42 15.12 5.26
C SER A 50 0.88 16.21 4.28
N SER A 51 1.60 15.86 3.20
CA SER A 51 1.82 16.78 2.09
C SER A 51 0.55 16.91 1.25
N THR A 52 -0.43 17.66 1.75
CA THR A 52 -1.62 18.06 1.03
C THR A 52 -1.24 19.11 -0.02
N SER A 53 -0.92 18.67 -1.23
CA SER A 53 -0.87 19.55 -2.40
C SER A 53 -2.30 19.88 -2.85
N SER A 54 -2.96 20.79 -2.11
CA SER A 54 -4.22 21.41 -2.55
C SER A 54 -3.91 22.56 -3.51
N THR A 55 -3.86 22.29 -4.81
CA THR A 55 -4.02 23.34 -5.82
C THR A 55 -5.39 23.18 -6.45
N ALA A 56 -6.39 23.83 -5.87
CA ALA A 56 -7.71 23.95 -6.47
C ALA A 56 -7.65 24.99 -7.58
N SER A 57 -7.71 24.55 -8.84
CA SER A 57 -7.94 25.41 -10.00
C SER A 57 -9.40 25.27 -10.44
N THR A 58 -10.21 26.29 -10.17
CA THR A 58 -11.60 26.40 -10.62
C THR A 58 -11.65 26.71 -12.11
N SER A 59 -12.21 25.81 -12.93
CA SER A 59 -12.72 26.14 -14.26
C SER A 59 -13.97 25.29 -14.60
N ALA A 60 -14.87 25.90 -15.37
CA ALA A 60 -16.31 25.60 -15.54
C ALA A 60 -16.69 24.18 -16.01
N PRO A 61 -17.96 23.73 -15.84
CA PRO A 61 -18.33 22.34 -16.09
C PRO A 61 -18.50 22.03 -17.59
N ALA A 62 -17.65 21.13 -18.09
CA ALA A 62 -17.88 20.33 -19.30
C ALA A 62 -18.86 19.17 -18.98
N PRO A 63 -19.55 18.56 -19.97
CA PRO A 63 -20.48 17.45 -19.72
C PRO A 63 -19.78 16.34 -18.93
N THR A 64 -20.41 15.94 -17.83
CA THR A 64 -19.88 15.03 -16.82
C THR A 64 -19.61 13.65 -17.42
N ALA A 65 -18.38 13.41 -17.87
CA ALA A 65 -17.84 12.06 -17.90
C ALA A 65 -17.95 11.47 -16.48
N PRO A 66 -18.26 10.16 -16.31
CA PRO A 66 -18.28 9.56 -14.99
C PRO A 66 -16.93 9.85 -14.31
N SER A 67 -16.99 10.45 -13.11
CA SER A 67 -15.82 10.73 -12.30
C SER A 67 -15.09 9.41 -12.10
N ARG A 68 -13.98 9.20 -12.81
CA ARG A 68 -13.15 8.01 -12.64
C ARG A 68 -12.61 8.08 -11.22
N THR A 69 -13.00 7.12 -10.38
CA THR A 69 -12.37 6.92 -9.07
C THR A 69 -10.87 6.88 -9.28
N SER A 70 -10.12 7.69 -8.54
CA SER A 70 -8.67 7.72 -8.70
C SER A 70 -8.09 6.37 -8.30
N GLY A 71 -6.97 5.97 -8.90
CA GLY A 71 -6.28 4.74 -8.51
C GLY A 71 -5.93 4.73 -7.01
N LYS A 72 -5.61 5.90 -6.44
CA LYS A 72 -5.38 6.08 -5.01
C LYS A 72 -6.61 5.69 -4.18
N ASP A 73 -7.79 6.16 -4.57
CA ASP A 73 -9.02 5.88 -3.82
C ASP A 73 -9.41 4.40 -3.88
N VAL A 74 -9.19 3.75 -5.03
CA VAL A 74 -9.38 2.30 -5.19
C VAL A 74 -8.46 1.53 -4.24
N ILE A 75 -7.18 1.90 -4.19
CA ILE A 75 -6.17 1.26 -3.33
C ILE A 75 -6.55 1.43 -1.86
N VAL A 76 -6.85 2.65 -1.43
CA VAL A 76 -7.23 2.94 -0.03
C VAL A 76 -8.48 2.15 0.36
N ARG A 77 -9.49 2.11 -0.51
CA ARG A 77 -10.72 1.36 -0.27
C ARG A 77 -10.46 -0.15 -0.18
N TYR A 78 -9.59 -0.70 -1.02
CA TYR A 78 -9.20 -2.11 -0.99
C TYR A 78 -8.55 -2.47 0.36
N TYR A 79 -7.55 -1.70 0.81
CA TYR A 79 -6.87 -1.99 2.08
C TYR A 79 -7.80 -1.86 3.28
N ASN A 80 -8.68 -0.85 3.29
CA ASN A 80 -9.67 -0.71 4.36
C ASN A 80 -10.62 -1.91 4.42
N ALA A 81 -11.09 -2.39 3.27
CA ALA A 81 -11.94 -3.57 3.19
C ALA A 81 -11.20 -4.85 3.64
N TYR A 82 -9.94 -5.01 3.21
CA TYR A 82 -9.10 -6.12 3.63
C TYR A 82 -8.90 -6.16 5.16
N ASN A 83 -8.56 -5.02 5.75
CA ASN A 83 -8.37 -4.91 7.20
C ASN A 83 -9.67 -5.13 8.00
N ALA A 84 -10.82 -4.83 7.40
CA ALA A 84 -12.13 -5.08 7.99
C ALA A 84 -12.66 -6.51 7.75
N GLY A 85 -11.97 -7.33 6.95
CA GLY A 85 -12.48 -8.63 6.51
C GLY A 85 -13.68 -8.53 5.57
N ASP A 86 -13.91 -7.37 4.94
CA ASP A 86 -15.02 -7.12 4.01
C ASP A 86 -14.71 -7.67 2.61
N LEU A 87 -14.92 -8.97 2.46
CA LEU A 87 -14.71 -9.68 1.20
C LEU A 87 -15.69 -9.26 0.09
N GLU A 88 -16.85 -8.69 0.43
CA GLU A 88 -17.83 -8.22 -0.55
C GLU A 88 -17.30 -6.96 -1.25
N THR A 89 -16.81 -5.99 -0.46
CA THR A 89 -16.15 -4.81 -1.02
C THR A 89 -14.91 -5.21 -1.82
N ILE A 90 -14.08 -6.13 -1.32
CA ILE A 90 -12.91 -6.62 -2.08
C ILE A 90 -13.35 -7.20 -3.44
N SER A 91 -14.33 -8.11 -3.45
CA SER A 91 -14.86 -8.72 -4.67
C SER A 91 -15.36 -7.66 -5.67
N SER A 92 -16.04 -6.62 -5.18
CA SER A 92 -16.58 -5.53 -6.00
C SER A 92 -15.48 -4.69 -6.69
N LEU A 93 -14.28 -4.63 -6.11
CA LEU A 93 -13.14 -3.86 -6.62
C LEU A 93 -12.32 -4.63 -7.65
N LEU A 94 -12.40 -5.97 -7.66
CA LEU A 94 -11.65 -6.82 -8.58
C LEU A 94 -12.30 -6.86 -9.97
N ALA A 95 -11.51 -6.98 -11.03
CA ALA A 95 -12.03 -7.27 -12.36
C ALA A 95 -12.67 -8.67 -12.40
N PRO A 96 -13.70 -8.92 -13.24
CA PRO A 96 -14.31 -10.24 -13.36
C PRO A 96 -13.32 -11.35 -13.74
N ASP A 97 -12.30 -11.00 -14.52
CA ASP A 97 -11.22 -11.83 -15.05
C ASP A 97 -9.91 -11.72 -14.25
N VAL A 98 -9.98 -11.28 -12.99
CA VAL A 98 -8.80 -11.20 -12.11
C VAL A 98 -8.05 -12.53 -12.07
N SER A 99 -6.71 -12.47 -12.19
CA SER A 99 -5.82 -13.60 -11.94
C SER A 99 -4.94 -13.28 -10.74
N TYR A 100 -5.04 -14.09 -9.68
CA TYR A 100 -4.23 -13.95 -8.48
C TYR A 100 -3.17 -15.06 -8.43
N HIS A 101 -1.91 -14.64 -8.34
CA HIS A 101 -0.75 -15.52 -8.25
C HIS A 101 -0.18 -15.44 -6.84
N ASP A 102 -0.11 -16.58 -6.17
CA ASP A 102 0.51 -16.72 -4.86
C ASP A 102 1.88 -17.42 -5.02
N MET A 103 2.81 -17.13 -4.11
CA MET A 103 4.15 -17.72 -4.20
C MET A 103 4.23 -19.18 -3.76
N ILE A 104 3.17 -19.71 -3.14
CA ILE A 104 3.10 -21.08 -2.63
C ILE A 104 2.47 -22.02 -3.67
N TYR A 105 1.53 -21.51 -4.47
CA TYR A 105 0.77 -22.31 -5.43
C TYR A 105 1.27 -22.08 -6.85
N GLU A 106 1.43 -23.16 -7.60
CA GLU A 106 1.88 -23.11 -8.99
C GLU A 106 0.79 -22.56 -9.92
N GLU A 107 -0.47 -22.96 -9.69
CA GLU A 107 -1.63 -22.52 -10.47
C GLU A 107 -2.27 -21.25 -9.88
N PRO A 108 -2.66 -20.27 -10.72
CA PRO A 108 -3.32 -19.06 -10.26
C PRO A 108 -4.79 -19.28 -9.87
N PHE A 109 -5.28 -18.42 -9.00
CA PHE A 109 -6.71 -18.32 -8.69
C PHE A 109 -7.35 -17.32 -9.66
N VAL A 110 -8.19 -17.82 -10.58
CA VAL A 110 -8.80 -17.03 -11.65
C VAL A 110 -10.27 -16.74 -11.36
N GLY A 111 -10.66 -15.48 -11.51
CA GLY A 111 -12.00 -14.98 -11.26
C GLY A 111 -12.25 -14.60 -9.80
N ARG A 112 -13.20 -13.69 -9.59
CA ARG A 112 -13.51 -13.12 -8.26
C ARG A 112 -13.81 -14.18 -7.21
N GLU A 113 -14.56 -15.21 -7.58
CA GLU A 113 -14.97 -16.28 -6.66
C GLU A 113 -13.76 -17.06 -6.14
N ALA A 114 -12.83 -17.44 -7.02
CA ALA A 114 -11.63 -18.16 -6.64
C ALA A 114 -10.73 -17.34 -5.72
N VAL A 115 -10.56 -16.05 -6.03
CA VAL A 115 -9.76 -15.11 -5.20
C VAL A 115 -10.41 -14.91 -3.84
N VAL A 116 -11.72 -14.67 -3.77
CA VAL A 116 -12.43 -14.49 -2.49
C VAL A 116 -12.41 -15.76 -1.65
N ALA A 117 -12.54 -16.94 -2.28
CA ALA A 117 -12.43 -18.22 -1.58
C ALA A 117 -11.02 -18.43 -0.99
N PHE A 118 -9.98 -18.00 -1.69
CA PHE A 118 -8.60 -18.01 -1.18
C PHE A 118 -8.43 -17.07 0.03
N LEU A 119 -8.94 -15.84 -0.06
CA LEU A 119 -8.81 -14.81 0.98
C LEU A 119 -9.60 -15.09 2.27
N ARG A 120 -10.57 -16.03 2.24
CA ARG A 120 -11.38 -16.39 3.40
C ARG A 120 -10.64 -17.30 4.41
N LYS A 121 -9.53 -17.92 4.01
CA LYS A 121 -8.74 -18.83 4.86
C LYS A 121 -8.15 -18.12 6.07
#